data_AF-A0A7S2B1T6-F1
#
_entry.id   AF-A0A7S2B1T6-F1
#
_cell.length_a   1.000
_cell.length_b   1.000
_cell.length_c   1.000
_cell.angle_alpha   90.00
_cell.angle_beta   90.00
_cell.angle_gamma   90.00
#
_symmetry.space_group_name_H-M   'P 1'
#
loop_
_entity.id
_entity.type
_entity.pdbx_description
1 polymer ?
#
loop_
_entity_poly.entity_id
_entity_poly.type
_entity_poly.pdbx_seq_one_letter_code
_entity_poly.pdbx_strand_id
1 'polypeptide(L)'
;GLELARVTLLDADGRAVLDRFVKPANHVVDYVTRYSGVSPDDLSGDPDDGTGEVTPMAIPHGQPPLTFARARTLVLSILADDDVLVGHSLDNDLHALRLVHANVI
;
A
#
# COMPACT_ATOMS: atom_id res chain seq x y z
N GLY A 1 -6.07 14.45 -8.40
CA GLY A 1 -4.63 14.37 -8.07
C GLY A 1 -4.17 12.94 -8.29
N LEU A 2 -2.93 12.62 -7.92
CA LEU A 2 -2.48 11.22 -7.86
C LEU A 2 -3.08 10.54 -6.63
N GLU A 3 -3.40 9.25 -6.75
CA GLU A 3 -3.94 8.43 -5.66
C GLU A 3 -3.16 7.11 -5.56
N LEU A 4 -3.11 6.54 -4.36
CA LEU A 4 -2.41 5.30 -4.08
C LEU A 4 -3.07 4.11 -4.80
N ALA A 5 -2.29 3.35 -5.58
CA ALA A 5 -2.76 2.17 -6.31
C ALA A 5 -2.11 0.85 -5.86
N ARG A 6 -0.95 0.90 -5.20
CA ARG A 6 -0.22 -0.25 -4.65
C ARG A 6 0.63 0.21 -3.47
N VAL A 7 0.76 -0.64 -2.46
CA VAL A 7 1.66 -0.43 -1.33
C VAL A 7 2.49 -1.68 -1.07
N THR A 8 3.80 -1.51 -0.90
CA THR A 8 4.75 -2.58 -0.61
C THR A 8 5.65 -2.16 0.55
N LEU A 9 5.71 -2.95 1.62
CA LEU A 9 6.66 -2.80 2.72
C LEU A 9 7.59 -4.00 2.74
N LEU A 10 8.88 -3.73 2.92
CA LEU A 10 9.92 -4.74 3.08
C LEU A 10 10.50 -4.65 4.50
N ASP A 11 10.91 -5.79 5.06
CA ASP A 11 11.72 -5.82 6.29
C ASP A 11 13.19 -5.46 6.00
N ALA A 12 14.02 -5.41 7.06
CA ALA A 12 15.45 -5.09 6.96
C ALA A 12 16.27 -6.14 6.16
N ASP A 13 15.75 -7.36 6.01
CA ASP A 13 16.33 -8.41 5.18
C ASP A 13 15.84 -8.34 3.72
N GLY A 14 14.99 -7.36 3.38
CA GLY A 14 14.40 -7.16 2.07
C GLY A 14 13.21 -8.07 1.76
N ARG A 15 12.63 -8.75 2.75
CA ARG A 15 11.46 -9.61 2.54
C ARG A 15 10.18 -8.78 2.57
N ALA A 16 9.26 -9.05 1.65
CA ALA A 16 7.99 -8.35 1.61
C ALA A 16 7.08 -8.77 2.79
N VAL A 17 6.80 -7.80 3.66
CA VAL A 17 5.88 -7.93 4.80
C VAL A 17 4.47 -7.43 4.45
N LEU A 18 4.37 -6.54 3.45
CA LEU A 18 3.13 -6.13 2.81
C LEU A 18 3.37 -5.94 1.31
N ASP A 19 2.48 -6.43 0.47
CA ASP A 19 2.43 -6.06 -0.95
C ASP A 19 0.99 -6.22 -1.42
N ARG A 20 0.27 -5.11 -1.57
CA ARG A 20 -1.17 -5.14 -1.89
C ARG A 20 -1.52 -4.01 -2.83
N PHE A 21 -2.43 -4.32 -3.76
CA PHE A 21 -3.12 -3.30 -4.55
C PHE A 21 -4.14 -2.55 -3.69
N VAL A 22 -4.30 -1.27 -3.97
CA VAL A 22 -5.26 -0.38 -3.30
C VAL A 22 -6.18 0.17 -4.36
N LYS A 23 -7.49 0.05 -4.16
CA LYS A 23 -8.49 0.60 -5.07
C LYS A 23 -8.76 2.06 -4.70
N PRO A 24 -8.46 3.03 -5.59
CA PRO A 24 -8.82 4.42 -5.36
C PRO A 24 -10.33 4.58 -5.23
N ALA A 25 -10.77 5.50 -4.38
CA ALA A 25 -12.19 5.77 -4.19
C ALA A 25 -12.81 6.49 -5.41
N ASN A 26 -11.99 7.24 -6.15
CA ASN A 26 -12.42 7.94 -7.36
C ASN A 26 -12.12 7.11 -8.61
N HIS A 27 -12.79 7.46 -9.71
CA HIS A 27 -12.55 6.85 -11.01
C HIS A 27 -11.14 7.17 -11.52
N VAL A 28 -10.37 6.12 -11.82
CA VAL A 28 -9.01 6.24 -12.37
C VAL A 28 -9.09 6.60 -13.86
N VAL A 29 -8.60 7.79 -14.21
CA VAL A 29 -8.57 8.26 -15.61
C VAL A 29 -7.32 7.74 -16.35
N ASP A 30 -6.20 7.64 -15.65
CA ASP A 30 -4.94 7.11 -16.17
C ASP A 30 -4.23 6.31 -15.08
N TYR A 31 -3.92 5.04 -15.37
CA TYR A 31 -3.24 4.13 -14.45
C TYR A 31 -1.73 4.33 -14.45
N VAL A 32 -1.19 5.09 -15.40
CA VAL A 32 0.24 5.35 -15.59
C VAL A 32 1.07 4.05 -15.53
N THR A 33 0.54 2.95 -16.09
CA THR A 33 1.05 1.57 -15.95
C THR A 33 2.53 1.42 -16.25
N ARG A 34 3.07 2.20 -17.21
CA ARG A 34 4.51 2.21 -17.53
C ARG A 34 5.41 2.64 -16.36
N TYR A 35 4.84 3.35 -15.38
CA TYR A 35 5.53 3.86 -14.20
C TYR A 35 5.06 3.15 -12.93
N SER A 36 3.75 2.92 -12.78
CA SER A 36 3.16 2.29 -11.59
C SER A 36 3.26 0.76 -11.61
N GLY A 37 3.34 0.14 -12.78
CA GLY A 37 3.20 -1.30 -12.96
C GLY A 37 1.80 -1.83 -12.63
N VAL A 38 0.80 -0.96 -12.45
CA VAL A 38 -0.59 -1.33 -12.12
C VAL A 38 -1.45 -1.32 -13.37
N SER A 39 -2.19 -2.41 -13.58
CA SER A 39 -3.17 -2.57 -14.66
C SER A 39 -4.60 -2.43 -14.12
N PRO A 40 -5.60 -2.14 -14.98
CA PRO A 40 -7.01 -2.11 -14.57
C PRO A 40 -7.48 -3.43 -13.94
N ASP A 41 -7.00 -4.56 -14.45
CA ASP A 41 -7.29 -5.90 -13.91
C ASP A 41 -6.81 -6.09 -12.47
N ASP A 42 -5.67 -5.49 -12.09
CA ASP A 42 -5.15 -5.58 -10.72
C ASP A 42 -6.05 -4.87 -9.69
N LEU A 43 -6.83 -3.88 -10.15
CA LEU A 43 -7.80 -3.13 -9.33
C LEU A 43 -9.24 -3.61 -9.54
N SER A 44 -9.43 -4.73 -10.25
CA SER A 44 -10.74 -5.31 -10.49
C SER A 44 -11.28 -6.02 -9.24
N GLY A 45 -12.60 -6.13 -9.14
CA GLY A 45 -13.28 -6.73 -7.99
C GLY A 45 -13.67 -5.73 -6.89
N ASP A 46 -14.47 -6.20 -5.94
CA ASP A 46 -14.88 -5.44 -4.77
C ASP A 46 -13.71 -5.33 -3.79
N PRO A 47 -13.39 -4.11 -3.32
CA PRO A 47 -12.26 -3.92 -2.44
C PRO A 47 -12.53 -4.57 -1.08
N ASP A 48 -11.51 -5.23 -0.53
CA ASP A 48 -11.55 -5.74 0.83
C ASP A 48 -11.37 -4.58 1.81
N ASP A 49 -12.44 -4.26 2.53
CA ASP A 49 -12.43 -3.32 3.66
C ASP A 49 -12.16 -4.05 5.00
N GLY A 50 -12.29 -5.38 5.01
CA GLY A 50 -11.79 -6.30 6.02
C GLY A 50 -12.21 -6.04 7.48
N THR A 51 -13.29 -6.69 7.93
CA THR A 51 -13.51 -7.06 9.35
C THR A 51 -12.73 -8.32 9.76
N GLY A 52 -12.07 -8.99 8.82
CA GLY A 52 -11.30 -10.22 9.03
C GLY A 52 -9.90 -9.98 9.61
N GLU A 53 -9.37 -10.99 10.30
CA GLU A 53 -8.00 -11.01 10.81
C GLU A 53 -7.02 -10.93 9.64
N VAL A 54 -6.14 -9.94 9.69
CA VAL A 54 -5.04 -9.79 8.74
C VAL A 54 -3.82 -10.43 9.35
N THR A 55 -3.47 -11.60 8.84
CA THR A 55 -2.17 -12.19 9.12
C THR A 55 -1.15 -11.49 8.21
N PRO A 56 -0.18 -10.75 8.76
CA PRO A 56 0.93 -10.21 7.98
C PRO A 56 1.83 -11.38 7.58
N MET A 57 1.49 -12.10 6.51
CA MET A 57 2.33 -13.12 5.89
C MET A 57 2.07 -13.22 4.39
N ALA A 58 3.17 -13.15 3.63
CA ALA A 58 3.42 -13.59 2.25
C ALA A 58 2.22 -13.62 1.26
N ILE A 59 2.22 -12.63 0.37
CA ILE A 59 1.75 -12.61 -1.02
C ILE A 59 0.87 -13.81 -1.46
N PRO A 60 -0.45 -13.82 -1.24
CA PRO A 60 -1.34 -14.60 -2.07
C PRO A 60 -1.59 -13.77 -3.34
N HIS A 61 -1.03 -14.19 -4.47
CA HIS A 61 -1.41 -13.68 -5.78
C HIS A 61 -2.92 -13.90 -5.97
N GLY A 62 -3.66 -12.86 -6.34
CA GLY A 62 -5.11 -12.94 -6.59
C GLY A 62 -6.03 -12.55 -5.43
N GLN A 63 -5.52 -11.89 -4.38
CA GLN A 63 -6.40 -11.23 -3.41
C GLN A 63 -7.06 -9.98 -4.00
N PRO A 64 -8.30 -9.64 -3.58
CA PRO A 64 -8.92 -8.40 -3.99
C PRO A 64 -8.09 -7.18 -3.55
N PRO A 65 -8.21 -6.05 -4.27
CA PRO A 65 -7.57 -4.82 -3.87
C PRO A 65 -8.13 -4.34 -2.51
N LEU A 66 -7.34 -3.59 -1.76
CA LEU A 66 -7.74 -3.03 -0.47
C LEU A 66 -8.45 -1.69 -0.65
N THR A 67 -9.29 -1.32 0.32
CA THR A 67 -9.65 0.10 0.49
C THR A 67 -8.43 0.89 0.99
N PHE A 68 -8.42 2.20 0.73
CA PHE A 68 -7.39 3.09 1.26
C PHE A 68 -7.28 3.03 2.80
N ALA A 69 -8.43 3.01 3.49
CA ALA A 69 -8.49 2.94 4.95
C ALA A 69 -7.86 1.65 5.48
N ARG A 70 -8.10 0.52 4.80
CA ARG A 70 -7.53 -0.78 5.16
C ARG A 70 -6.04 -0.83 4.91
N ALA A 71 -5.58 -0.37 3.75
CA ALA A 71 -4.16 -0.28 3.43
C ALA A 71 -3.39 0.55 4.45
N ARG A 72 -3.93 1.72 4.83
CA ARG A 72 -3.33 2.59 5.85
C ARG A 72 -3.26 1.92 7.23
N THR A 73 -4.33 1.23 7.63
CA THR A 73 -4.36 0.49 8.90
C THR A 73 -3.31 -0.61 8.94
N LEU A 74 -3.13 -1.33 7.83
CA LEU A 74 -2.12 -2.38 7.71
C LEU A 74 -0.70 -1.85 7.82
N VAL A 75 -0.39 -0.78 7.09
CA VAL A 75 0.91 -0.12 7.17
C VAL A 75 1.20 0.30 8.62
N LEU A 76 0.25 0.97 9.28
CA LEU A 76 0.38 1.37 10.68
C LEU A 76 0.48 0.22 11.68
N SER A 77 -0.12 -0.93 11.38
CA SER A 77 -0.02 -2.11 12.24
C SER A 77 1.33 -2.81 12.16
N ILE A 78 2.06 -2.58 11.06
CA ILE A 78 3.39 -3.15 10.81
C ILE A 78 4.47 -2.21 11.35
N LEU A 79 4.31 -0.90 11.16
CA LEU A 79 5.27 0.11 11.59
C LEU A 79 5.17 0.37 13.10
N ALA A 80 6.28 0.20 13.80
CA ALA A 80 6.46 0.69 15.17
C ALA A 80 6.95 2.15 15.18
N ASP A 81 6.77 2.84 16.32
CA ASP A 81 7.14 4.26 16.48
C ASP A 81 8.65 4.52 16.31
N ASP A 82 9.48 3.53 16.63
CA ASP A 82 10.95 3.61 16.55
C ASP A 82 11.52 3.06 15.22
N ASP A 83 10.65 2.54 14.33
CA ASP A 83 11.12 2.02 13.04
C ASP A 83 11.68 3.15 12.17
N VAL A 84 12.73 2.86 11.41
CA VAL A 84 13.28 3.81 10.45
C VAL A 84 12.77 3.48 9.06
N LEU A 85 11.99 4.38 8.48
CA LEU A 85 11.53 4.25 7.09
C LEU A 85 12.64 4.66 6.14
N VAL A 86 13.01 3.75 5.24
CA VAL A 86 13.99 3.98 4.18
C VAL A 86 13.31 3.86 2.83
N GLY A 87 13.47 4.87 1.98
CA GLY A 87 12.86 4.84 0.65
C GLY A 87 13.25 6.05 -0.19
N HIS A 88 13.00 5.99 -1.49
CA HIS A 88 13.36 7.08 -2.37
C HIS A 88 12.21 8.10 -2.45
N SER A 89 12.45 9.32 -1.97
CA SER A 89 11.44 10.40 -1.98
C SER A 89 10.15 10.08 -1.20
N LEU A 90 10.31 9.49 0.01
CA LEU A 90 9.22 9.06 0.88
C LEU A 90 8.18 10.12 1.22
N ASP A 91 8.48 11.41 1.06
CA ASP A 91 7.50 12.48 1.26
C ASP A 91 6.24 12.29 0.40
N ASN A 92 6.41 11.90 -0.87
CA ASN A 92 5.28 11.62 -1.77
C ASN A 92 4.50 10.38 -1.34
N ASP A 93 5.17 9.32 -0.90
CA ASP A 93 4.56 8.08 -0.44
C ASP A 93 3.80 8.27 0.87
N LEU A 94 4.37 9.00 1.83
CA LEU A 94 3.73 9.35 3.09
C LEU A 94 2.53 10.27 2.87
N HIS A 95 2.63 11.21 1.93
CA HIS A 95 1.50 12.06 1.53
C HIS A 95 0.37 11.22 0.90
N ALA A 96 0.72 10.29 0.01
CA ALA A 96 -0.24 9.39 -0.63
C ALA A 96 -0.93 8.46 0.40
N LEU A 97 -0.19 7.98 1.41
CA LEU A 97 -0.69 7.15 2.51
C LEU A 97 -1.37 7.94 3.64
N ARG A 98 -1.29 9.28 3.63
CA ARG A 98 -1.75 10.16 4.71
C ARG A 98 -1.17 9.74 6.08
N LEU A 99 0.14 9.56 6.10
CA LEU A 99 0.93 9.19 7.27
C LEU A 99 1.93 10.29 7.63
N VAL A 100 2.23 10.39 8.92
CA VAL A 100 3.31 11.22 9.45
C VAL A 100 4.23 10.28 10.21
N HIS A 101 5.51 10.24 9.83
CA HIS A 101 6.52 9.41 10.48
C HIS A 101 7.74 10.27 10.81
N ALA A 102 8.23 10.22 12.05
CA ALA A 102 9.31 11.09 12.50
C ALA A 102 10.68 10.64 11.97
N ASN A 103 10.88 9.32 11.85
CA ASN A 103 12.15 8.71 11.46
C ASN A 103 12.12 8.28 9.99
N VAL A 104 12.52 9.18 9.08
CA VAL A 104 12.56 8.94 7.64
C VAL A 104 13.95 9.29 7.11
N ILE A 105 14.55 8.39 6.30
CA ILE A 105 15.88 8.55 5.69
C ILE A 105 15.80 8.41 4.17
#